data_AF-W1YM22-F1
#
_entry.id   AF-W1YM22-F1
#
_cell.length_a   1.000
_cell.length_b   1.000
_cell.length_c   1.000
_cell.angle_alpha   90.00
_cell.angle_beta   90.00
_cell.angle_gamma   90.00
#
_symmetry.space_group_name_H-M   'P 1'
#
loop_
_entity.id
_entity.type
_entity.pdbx_description
1 polymer ?
#
loop_
_entity_poly.entity_id
_entity_poly.type
_entity_poly.pdbx_seq_one_letter_code
_entity_poly.pdbx_strand_id
1 'polypeptide(L)' 'MMHATTSPLYAICASNDVAVSMMDGNSGLSLTQEVIDEAVDFRQAMARLYKEFTADGSWVFKPWN' A
#
# COMPACT_ATOMS: atom_id res chain seq x y z
N MET A 1 12.66 1.12 31.04
CA MET A 1 11.22 1.09 30.70
C MET A 1 10.56 2.45 30.95
N MET A 2 11.12 3.57 30.43
CA MET A 2 10.50 4.90 30.63
C MET A 2 9.35 5.20 29.65
N HIS A 3 9.22 4.40 28.59
CA HIS A 3 8.23 4.61 27.51
C HIS A 3 7.35 3.37 27.26
N ALA A 4 7.31 2.43 28.20
CA ALA A 4 6.45 1.25 28.12
C ALA A 4 5.44 1.29 29.26
N THR A 5 4.22 0.85 28.97
CA THR A 5 3.21 0.60 30.02
C THR A 5 3.56 -0.69 30.76
N THR A 6 3.33 -0.72 32.07
CA THR A 6 3.39 -1.95 32.86
C THR A 6 2.16 -2.85 32.65
N SER A 7 1.13 -2.33 31.97
CA SER A 7 -0.12 -3.04 31.65
C SER A 7 -0.34 -3.03 30.12
N PRO A 8 0.44 -3.80 29.35
CA PRO A 8 0.25 -3.89 27.91
C PRO A 8 -1.06 -4.59 27.55
N LEU A 9 -1.74 -4.09 26.52
CA LEU A 9 -2.91 -4.77 25.94
C LEU A 9 -2.43 -5.92 25.06
N TYR A 10 -2.56 -7.16 25.53
CA TYR A 10 -2.05 -8.34 24.83
C TYR A 10 -2.66 -8.58 23.45
N ALA A 11 -3.86 -8.05 23.17
CA ALA A 11 -4.41 -8.08 21.81
C ALA A 11 -3.49 -7.38 20.79
N ILE A 12 -2.82 -6.29 21.18
CA ILE A 12 -1.84 -5.59 20.32
C ILE A 12 -0.62 -6.48 20.09
N CYS A 13 -0.12 -7.13 21.14
CA CYS A 13 1.01 -8.07 21.03
C CYS A 13 0.66 -9.23 20.10
N ALA A 14 -0.52 -9.82 20.25
CA ALA A 14 -1.01 -10.91 19.41
C ALA A 14 -1.15 -10.48 17.94
N SER A 15 -1.73 -9.30 17.67
CA SER A 15 -1.82 -8.79 16.29
C SER A 15 -0.45 -8.51 15.67
N ASN A 16 0.53 -8.12 16.50
CA ASN A 16 1.90 -7.88 16.03
C ASN A 16 2.60 -9.20 15.64
N ASP A 17 2.33 -10.29 16.38
CA ASP A 17 2.82 -11.63 16.03
C ASP A 17 2.17 -12.16 14.74
N VAL A 18 0.86 -11.96 14.59
CA VAL A 18 0.15 -12.27 13.33
C VAL A 18 0.70 -11.46 12.16
N ALA A 19 1.02 -10.17 12.35
CA ALA A 19 1.61 -9.35 11.29
C ALA A 19 2.96 -9.92 10.79
N VAL A 20 3.78 -10.48 11.69
CA VAL A 20 5.00 -11.21 11.29
C VAL A 20 4.65 -12.48 10.53
N SER A 21 3.68 -13.26 11.03
CA SER A 21 3.25 -14.51 10.38
C SER A 21 2.68 -14.29 8.98
N MET A 22 1.95 -13.20 8.74
CA MET A 22 1.43 -12.86 7.41
C MET A 22 2.53 -12.67 6.37
N MET A 23 3.71 -12.20 6.80
CA MET A 23 4.84 -11.91 5.93
C MET A 23 5.78 -13.12 5.73
N ASP A 24 5.56 -14.23 6.43
CA ASP A 24 6.48 -15.37 6.42
C ASP A 24 6.43 -16.15 5.08
N GLY A 25 7.62 -16.49 4.56
CA GLY A 25 7.76 -17.20 3.30
C GLY A 25 7.14 -16.48 2.09
N ASN A 26 6.40 -17.23 1.26
CA ASN A 26 5.88 -16.75 -0.01
C ASN A 26 4.67 -15.81 0.13
N SER A 27 3.97 -15.81 1.27
CA SER A 27 2.81 -14.93 1.46
C SER A 27 3.23 -13.46 1.53
N GLY A 28 4.37 -13.14 2.14
CA GLY A 28 4.91 -11.77 2.17
C GLY A 28 5.17 -11.21 0.77
N LEU A 29 5.77 -12.00 -0.12
CA LEU A 29 5.97 -11.62 -1.52
C LEU A 29 4.62 -11.42 -2.23
N SER A 30 3.68 -12.36 -2.10
CA SER A 30 2.36 -12.25 -2.73
C SER A 30 1.61 -10.99 -2.28
N LEU A 31 1.54 -10.75 -0.96
CA LEU A 31 0.81 -9.62 -0.38
C LEU A 31 1.39 -8.27 -0.81
N THR A 32 2.72 -8.16 -0.83
CA THR A 32 3.38 -6.92 -1.24
C THR A 32 3.30 -6.70 -2.75
N GLN A 33 3.48 -7.75 -3.54
CA GLN A 33 3.41 -7.66 -5.01
C GLN A 33 2.02 -7.27 -5.49
N GLU A 34 0.95 -7.85 -4.93
CA GLU A 34 -0.43 -7.51 -5.28
C GLU A 34 -0.70 -5.99 -5.09
N VAL A 35 -0.31 -5.43 -3.94
CA VAL A 35 -0.52 -4.01 -3.65
C VAL A 35 0.32 -3.11 -4.57
N ILE A 36 1.52 -3.56 -4.96
CA ILE A 36 2.37 -2.84 -5.92
C ILE A 36 1.73 -2.85 -7.31
N ASP A 37 1.25 -4.02 -7.77
CA ASP A 37 0.64 -4.19 -9.08
C ASP A 37 -0.61 -3.31 -9.21
N GLU A 38 -1.51 -3.35 -8.23
CA GLU A 38 -2.70 -2.49 -8.19
C GLU A 38 -2.34 -0.99 -8.20
N ALA A 39 -1.32 -0.60 -7.42
CA ALA A 39 -0.86 0.79 -7.41
C ALA A 39 -0.27 1.22 -8.76
N VAL A 40 0.47 0.33 -9.44
CA VAL A 40 1.04 0.58 -10.77
C VAL A 40 -0.06 0.68 -11.82
N ASP A 41 -1.03 -0.22 -11.81
CA ASP A 41 -2.15 -0.24 -12.74
C ASP A 41 -2.97 1.04 -12.64
N PHE A 42 -3.29 1.48 -11.41
CA PHE A 42 -3.97 2.77 -11.19
C PHE A 42 -3.15 3.95 -11.72
N ARG A 43 -1.83 3.98 -11.45
CA ARG A 43 -0.95 5.05 -11.93
C ARG A 43 -0.91 5.09 -13.46
N GLN A 44 -0.83 3.93 -14.11
CA GLN A 44 -0.84 3.84 -15.56
C GLN A 44 -2.18 4.30 -16.14
N ALA A 45 -3.30 3.91 -15.54
CA ALA A 45 -4.63 4.34 -15.97
C ALA A 45 -4.77 5.88 -15.89
N MET A 46 -4.37 6.48 -14.76
CA MET A 46 -4.39 7.94 -14.59
C MET A 46 -3.44 8.66 -15.55
N ALA A 47 -2.24 8.11 -15.81
CA ALA A 47 -1.32 8.68 -16.78
C ALA A 47 -1.86 8.62 -18.23
N ARG A 48 -2.55 7.53 -18.60
CA ARG A 48 -3.21 7.39 -19.90
C ARG A 48 -4.33 8.42 -20.07
N LEU A 49 -5.19 8.57 -19.06
CA LEU A 49 -6.24 9.61 -19.04
C LEU A 49 -5.63 11.01 -19.14
N TYR A 50 -4.56 11.29 -18.40
CA TYR A 50 -3.87 12.57 -18.48
C TYR A 50 -3.38 12.88 -19.90
N LYS A 51 -2.81 11.88 -20.59
CA LYS A 51 -2.36 12.03 -21.98
C LYS A 51 -3.53 12.32 -22.93
N GLU A 52 -4.64 11.61 -22.77
CA GLU A 52 -5.84 11.78 -23.60
C GLU A 52 -6.47 13.17 -23.42
N PHE A 53 -6.72 13.58 -22.19
CA PHE A 53 -7.34 14.87 -21.87
C PHE A 53 -6.44 16.05 -22.25
N THR A 54 -5.13 15.92 -22.05
CA THR A 54 -4.17 16.95 -22.48
C THR A 54 -4.19 17.13 -24.00
N ALA A 55 -4.34 16.03 -24.77
CA ALA A 55 -4.45 16.10 -26.23
C ALA A 55 -5.77 16.75 -26.68
N ASP A 56 -6.84 16.60 -25.91
CA ASP A 56 -8.15 17.25 -26.13
C ASP A 56 -8.22 18.70 -25.56
N GLY A 57 -7.11 19.21 -25.01
CA GLY A 57 -7.06 20.55 -24.41
C GLY A 57 -7.88 20.69 -23.10
N SER A 58 -8.23 19.55 -22.48
CA SER A 58 -9.01 19.46 -21.26
C SER A 58 -8.13 19.16 -20.04
N TRP A 59 -8.67 19.43 -18.84
CA TRP A 59 -7.96 19.23 -17.57
C TRP A 59 -8.29 17.87 -16.94
N VAL A 60 -7.27 17.21 -16.39
CA VAL A 60 -7.44 16.05 -15.50
C VAL A 60 -6.22 15.90 -14.57
N PHE A 61 -6.39 15.11 -13.50
CA PHE A 61 -5.31 14.78 -12.58
C PHE A 61 -4.24 13.92 -13.25
N LYS A 62 -2.99 14.11 -12.83
CA LYS A 62 -1.85 13.25 -13.15
C LYS A 62 -1.34 12.56 -11.87
N PRO A 63 -0.84 11.33 -11.96
CA PRO A 63 -0.23 10.72 -10.80
C PRO A 63 1.14 11.39 -10.51
N TRP A 64 1.54 11.42 -9.24
CA TRP A 64 2.88 11.89 -8.85
C TRP A 64 3.84 10.69 -8.83
N ASN A 65 4.39 10.40 -10.00
CA ASN A 65 5.46 9.45 -10.30
C ASN A 65 5.94 9.67 -11.73
#